data_AF-A0A0F8Z767-F1
#
_entry.id   AF-A0A0F8Z767-F1
#
_cell.length_a   1.000
_cell.length_b   1.000
_cell.length_c   1.000
_cell.angle_alpha   90.00
_cell.angle_beta   90.00
_cell.angle_gamma   90.00
#
_symmetry.space_group_name_H-M   'P 1'
#
loop_
_entity.id
_entity.type
_entity.pdbx_description
1 polymer ?
#
loop_
_entity_poly.entity_id
_entity_poly.type
_entity_poly.pdbx_seq_one_letter_code
_entity_poly.pdbx_strand_id
1 'polypeptide(L)'
;EGDTVYADPPYHKAGVKYTKGGFNESDHERLATSLYYAKERGASFFAHNADTDMVRYWYEEWAEIIPMAEKRRINSKGSERGDVPCVLIVGGVDE
;
A
#
# COMPACT_ATOMS: atom_id res chain seq x y z
N GLU A 1 -4.11 -14.62 14.96
CA GLU A 1 -4.82 -13.72 15.89
C GLU A 1 -3.80 -13.03 16.77
N GLY A 2 -3.91 -11.69 16.92
CA GLY A 2 -3.00 -10.89 17.74
C GLY A 2 -1.70 -10.42 17.05
N ASP A 3 -1.46 -10.81 15.81
CA ASP A 3 -0.33 -10.30 15.01
C ASP A 3 -0.68 -8.96 14.34
N THR A 4 0.33 -8.12 14.14
CA THR A 4 0.24 -6.90 13.35
C THR A 4 1.18 -6.98 12.15
N VAL A 5 0.64 -6.80 10.95
CA VAL A 5 1.40 -6.82 9.69
C VAL A 5 1.63 -5.38 9.22
N TYR A 6 2.89 -5.04 8.93
CA TYR A 6 3.22 -3.82 8.18
C TYR A 6 3.69 -4.19 6.77
N ALA A 7 3.01 -3.68 5.74
CA ALA A 7 3.29 -3.97 4.34
C ALA A 7 3.64 -2.70 3.57
N ASP A 8 4.87 -2.64 3.05
CA ASP A 8 5.38 -1.53 2.24
C ASP A 8 5.94 -2.07 0.90
N PRO A 9 5.04 -2.50 -0.02
CA PRO A 9 5.45 -3.03 -1.32
C PRO A 9 6.01 -1.92 -2.23
N PRO A 10 6.68 -2.27 -3.34
CA PRO A 10 6.90 -1.31 -4.43
C PRO A 10 5.57 -0.64 -4.81
N TYR A 11 5.57 0.70 -4.91
CA TYR A 11 4.32 1.43 -5.13
C TYR A 11 3.74 1.11 -6.49
N HIS A 12 2.41 1.10 -6.56
CA HIS A 12 1.72 0.96 -7.83
C HIS A 12 2.18 2.08 -8.79
N LYS A 13 2.62 1.68 -9.99
CA LYS A 13 3.22 2.55 -11.04
C LYS A 13 4.53 3.26 -10.67
N ALA A 14 5.13 3.01 -9.50
CA ALA A 14 6.53 3.37 -9.31
C ALA A 14 7.35 2.45 -10.22
N GLY A 15 8.09 3.02 -11.17
CA GLY A 15 8.84 2.29 -12.21
C GLY A 15 10.04 1.47 -11.70
N VAL A 16 9.90 0.77 -10.58
CA VAL A 16 10.94 0.04 -9.88
C VAL A 16 11.01 -1.40 -10.36
N LYS A 17 11.97 -1.66 -11.27
CA LYS A 17 12.36 -3.00 -11.72
C LYS A 17 13.41 -3.60 -10.77
N TYR A 18 13.01 -4.02 -9.56
CA TYR A 18 13.94 -4.69 -8.63
C TYR A 18 13.97 -6.24 -8.78
N THR A 19 13.10 -6.82 -9.59
CA THR A 19 13.12 -8.26 -9.93
C THR A 19 12.94 -8.46 -11.43
N LYS A 20 13.38 -9.61 -11.97
CA LYS A 20 13.29 -9.95 -13.40
C LYS A 20 11.83 -10.03 -13.93
N GLY A 21 10.84 -9.90 -13.05
CA GLY A 21 9.40 -9.80 -13.36
C GLY A 21 8.67 -8.60 -12.71
N GLY A 22 9.35 -7.77 -11.93
CA GLY A 22 8.76 -6.64 -11.18
C GLY A 22 7.81 -7.07 -10.06
N PHE A 23 7.21 -6.08 -9.41
CA PHE A 23 5.99 -6.25 -8.59
C PHE A 23 4.87 -5.64 -9.42
N ASN A 24 3.99 -6.48 -9.95
CA ASN A 24 2.98 -6.06 -10.92
C ASN A 24 1.58 -6.01 -10.27
N GLU A 25 0.57 -5.64 -11.06
CA GLU A 25 -0.82 -5.52 -10.57
C GLU A 25 -1.34 -6.82 -9.94
N SER A 26 -0.97 -7.99 -10.47
CA SER A 26 -1.36 -9.28 -9.87
C SER A 26 -0.67 -9.55 -8.53
N ASP A 27 0.55 -9.03 -8.32
CA ASP A 27 1.22 -9.10 -7.03
C ASP A 27 0.56 -8.18 -6.00
N HIS A 28 0.13 -6.98 -6.43
CA HIS A 28 -0.65 -6.07 -5.59
C HIS A 28 -2.00 -6.68 -5.18
N GLU A 29 -2.73 -7.26 -6.13
CA GLU A 29 -3.99 -7.96 -5.87
C GLU A 29 -3.80 -9.14 -4.90
N ARG A 30 -2.73 -9.91 -5.11
CA ARG A 30 -2.37 -11.03 -4.23
C ARG A 30 -2.01 -10.56 -2.81
N LEU A 31 -1.32 -9.42 -2.69
CA LEU A 31 -1.04 -8.81 -1.40
C LEU A 31 -2.33 -8.37 -0.70
N ALA A 32 -3.22 -7.66 -1.39
CA ALA A 32 -4.50 -7.21 -0.85
C ALA A 32 -5.33 -8.40 -0.35
N THR A 33 -5.42 -9.46 -1.16
CA THR A 33 -6.10 -10.71 -0.81
C THR A 33 -5.47 -11.39 0.42
N SER A 34 -4.14 -11.38 0.52
CA SER A 34 -3.42 -11.96 1.66
C SER A 34 -3.70 -11.19 2.96
N LEU A 35 -3.74 -9.85 2.89
CA LEU A 35 -4.07 -8.98 4.02
C LEU A 35 -5.53 -9.12 4.45
N TYR A 36 -6.45 -9.24 3.49
CA TYR A 36 -7.86 -9.56 3.77
C TYR A 36 -7.98 -10.85 4.58
N TYR A 37 -7.37 -11.95 4.12
CA TYR A 37 -7.43 -13.21 4.87
C TYR A 37 -6.67 -13.18 6.20
N ALA A 38 -5.63 -12.34 6.35
CA ALA A 38 -4.98 -12.13 7.63
C ALA A 38 -5.92 -11.43 8.62
N LYS A 39 -6.62 -10.38 8.16
CA LYS A 39 -7.67 -9.68 8.93
C LYS A 39 -8.78 -10.62 9.36
N GLU A 40 -9.30 -11.45 8.46
CA GLU A 40 -10.35 -12.43 8.79
C GLU A 40 -9.90 -13.49 9.81
N ARG A 41 -8.58 -13.65 10.04
CA ARG A 41 -8.00 -14.52 11.08
C ARG A 41 -7.63 -13.76 12.36
N GLY A 42 -8.11 -12.53 12.52
CA GLY A 42 -7.88 -11.70 13.69
C GLY A 42 -6.48 -11.08 13.76
N ALA A 43 -5.83 -10.83 12.62
CA ALA A 43 -4.63 -10.00 12.57
C ALA A 43 -4.99 -8.55 12.22
N SER A 44 -4.23 -7.59 12.74
CA SER A 44 -4.27 -6.20 12.28
C SER A 44 -3.24 -5.99 11.17
N PHE A 45 -3.46 -5.00 10.31
CA PHE A 45 -2.45 -4.60 9.36
C PHE A 45 -2.47 -3.10 9.04
N PHE A 46 -1.31 -2.65 8.60
CA PHE A 46 -1.06 -1.35 8.01
C PHE A 46 -0.34 -1.58 6.68
N ALA A 47 -0.86 -1.05 5.59
CA ALA A 47 -0.21 -1.08 4.29
C ALA A 47 -0.02 0.34 3.75
N HIS A 48 1.10 0.57 3.07
CA HIS A 48 1.45 1.87 2.52
C HIS A 48 1.63 1.77 1.01
N ASN A 49 1.09 2.73 0.25
CA ASN A 49 1.17 2.71 -1.21
C ASN A 49 0.93 4.09 -1.84
N ALA A 50 1.06 4.18 -3.17
CA ALA A 50 0.63 5.33 -3.95
C ALA A 50 -0.90 5.49 -3.93
N ASP A 51 -1.37 6.74 -3.88
CA ASP A 51 -2.81 7.03 -4.01
C ASP A 51 -3.22 6.92 -5.49
N THR A 52 -3.77 5.78 -5.88
CA THR A 52 -4.26 5.51 -7.23
C THR A 52 -5.59 4.79 -7.18
N ASP A 53 -6.41 4.94 -8.23
CA ASP A 53 -7.73 4.29 -8.30
C ASP A 53 -7.67 2.77 -8.12
N MET A 54 -6.64 2.10 -8.70
CA MET A 54 -6.45 0.65 -8.52
C MET A 54 -6.12 0.27 -7.08
N VAL A 55 -5.26 1.06 -6.41
CA VAL A 55 -4.96 0.83 -5.00
C VAL A 55 -6.23 1.02 -4.16
N ARG A 56 -7.04 2.04 -4.43
CA ARG A 56 -8.32 2.21 -3.72
C ARG A 56 -9.25 1.03 -3.94
N TYR A 57 -9.44 0.64 -5.20
CA TYR A 57 -10.29 -0.48 -5.61
C TYR A 57 -9.98 -1.79 -4.86
N TRP A 58 -8.71 -2.12 -4.64
CA TRP A 58 -8.34 -3.36 -3.95
C TRP A 58 -8.72 -3.41 -2.46
N TYR A 59 -8.91 -2.25 -1.81
CA TYR A 59 -9.05 -2.17 -0.35
C TYR A 59 -10.34 -1.48 0.13
N GLU A 60 -10.98 -0.64 -0.69
CA GLU A 60 -12.06 0.28 -0.26
C GLU A 60 -13.29 -0.39 0.37
N GLU A 61 -13.57 -1.64 0.01
CA GLU A 61 -14.75 -2.37 0.52
C GLU A 61 -14.54 -2.98 1.91
N TRP A 62 -13.30 -3.10 2.39
CA TRP A 62 -13.00 -3.92 3.59
C TRP A 62 -11.91 -3.38 4.51
N ALA A 63 -11.26 -2.27 4.14
CA ALA A 63 -10.22 -1.60 4.90
C ALA A 63 -10.44 -0.07 4.89
N GLU A 64 -9.92 0.60 5.91
CA GLU A 64 -9.88 2.06 5.96
C GLU A 64 -8.73 2.58 5.10
N ILE A 65 -8.99 3.61 4.30
CA ILE A 65 -7.98 4.27 3.46
C ILE A 65 -7.83 5.72 3.90
N ILE A 66 -6.65 6.05 4.39
CA ILE A 66 -6.28 7.37 4.89
C ILE A 66 -5.37 8.04 3.85
N PRO A 67 -5.83 9.10 3.17
CA PRO A 67 -4.99 9.87 2.25
C PRO A 67 -3.85 10.58 2.99
N MET A 68 -2.65 10.49 2.43
CA MET A 68 -1.42 11.03 2.98
C MET A 68 -0.65 11.78 1.90
N ALA A 69 0.27 12.65 2.33
CA ALA A 69 1.17 13.37 1.45
C ALA A 69 2.63 13.07 1.83
N GLU A 70 3.33 12.37 0.94
CA GLU A 70 4.74 12.03 1.12
C GLU A 70 5.64 13.17 0.66
N LYS A 71 6.44 13.72 1.58
CA LYS A 71 7.36 14.81 1.28
C LYS A 71 8.65 14.28 0.66
N ARG A 72 8.72 14.20 -0.67
CA ARG A 72 9.95 13.76 -1.39
C ARG A 72 10.96 14.87 -1.59
N ARG A 73 11.41 15.50 -0.49
CA ARG A 73 12.36 16.63 -0.53
C ARG A 73 13.75 16.27 -1.06
N ILE A 74 14.12 14.99 -1.02
CA ILE A 74 15.45 14.47 -1.37
C ILE A 74 15.40 13.65 -2.69
N ASN A 75 14.36 13.82 -3.53
CA ASN A 75 14.32 13.12 -4.82
C ASN A 75 15.58 13.45 -5.66
N SER A 76 16.22 12.41 -6.22
CA SER A 76 17.41 12.52 -7.06
C SER A 76 17.14 13.32 -8.33
N LYS A 77 15.89 13.34 -8.79
CA LYS A 77 15.40 14.26 -9.82
C LYS A 77 14.74 15.47 -9.16
N GLY A 78 15.39 16.63 -9.28
CA GLY A 78 14.91 17.88 -8.68
C GLY A 78 13.49 18.29 -9.10
N SER A 79 13.10 17.99 -10.33
CA SER A 79 11.76 18.28 -10.88
C SER A 79 10.64 17.42 -10.31
N GLU A 80 10.97 16.28 -9.71
CA GLU A 80 10.02 15.36 -9.06
C GLU A 80 10.05 15.52 -7.52
N ARG A 81 10.64 16.61 -7.02
CA ARG A 81 10.56 17.00 -5.61
C ARG A 81 9.24 17.70 -5.36
N GLY A 82 8.48 17.21 -4.39
CA GLY A 82 7.16 17.72 -4.06
C GLY A 82 6.41 16.74 -3.18
N ASP A 83 5.15 17.07 -2.88
CA ASP A 83 4.25 16.18 -2.19
C ASP A 83 3.70 15.17 -3.20
N VAL A 84 3.96 13.88 -2.95
CA VAL A 84 3.40 12.80 -3.76
C VAL A 84 2.21 12.20 -3.01
N PRO A 85 1.03 12.10 -3.64
CA PRO A 85 -0.13 11.46 -3.03
C PRO A 85 0.17 10.00 -2.68
N CYS A 86 -0.03 9.64 -1.42
CA CYS A 86 0.07 8.28 -0.91
C CYS A 86 -1.13 7.96 -0.03
N VAL A 87 -1.30 6.69 0.31
CA VAL A 87 -2.36 6.22 1.21
C VAL A 87 -1.78 5.31 2.27
N LEU A 88 -2.27 5.47 3.50
CA LEU A 88 -2.16 4.47 4.55
C LEU A 88 -3.46 3.66 4.55
N ILE A 89 -3.34 2.35 4.44
CA ILE A 89 -4.46 1.42 4.40
C ILE A 89 -4.43 0.63 5.71
N VAL A 90 -5.54 0.57 6.42
CA VAL A 90 -5.61 0.00 7.77
C VAL A 90 -6.78 -0.98 7.86
N GLY A 91 -6.58 -2.12 8.52
CA GLY A 91 -7.68 -3.05 8.80
C GLY A 91 -7.37 -4.01 9.94
N GLY A 92 -8.43 -4.49 10.59
CA GLY A 92 -8.31 -5.42 11.72
C GLY A 92 -7.74 -4.81 12.99
N VAL A 93 -7.66 -3.48 13.07
CA VAL A 93 -7.48 -2.75 14.33
C VAL A 93 -8.84 -2.68 15.01
N ASP A 94 -8.96 -3.28 16.19
CA ASP A 94 -10.13 -3.09 17.04
C ASP A 94 -10.22 -1.61 17.46
N GLU A 95 -11.43 -1.05 17.53
CA GLU A 95 -11.68 0.23 18.21
C GLU A 95 -11.49 0.10 19.74
#